data_AF-A0A2S7IW43-F1
#
_entry.id   AF-A0A2S7IW43-F1
#
_cell.length_a   1.000
_cell.length_b   1.000
_cell.length_c   1.000
_cell.angle_alpha   90.00
_cell.angle_beta   90.00
_cell.angle_gamma   90.00
#
_symmetry.space_group_name_H-M   'P 1'
#
loop_
_entity.id
_entity.type
_entity.pdbx_description
1 polymer ?
#
loop_
_entity_poly.entity_id
_entity_poly.type
_entity_poly.pdbx_seq_one_letter_code
_entity_poly.pdbx_strand_id
1 'polypeptide(L)' 'MKPQAKLWTLLALMMSALTLAGCGHSGPANVTGVRNVLGTDLLGARGATEADQRKIDRTIVRGCAGGVWSKDECAIHDKK' A
#
# COMPACT_ATOMS: atom_id res chain seq x y z
N MET A 1 1.41 -20.38 -43.10
CA MET A 1 1.11 -20.38 -41.64
C MET A 1 -0.35 -19.98 -41.46
N LYS A 2 -1.17 -20.81 -40.79
CA LYS A 2 -2.63 -20.61 -40.72
C LYS A 2 -2.97 -19.35 -39.91
N PRO A 3 -3.93 -18.51 -40.34
CA PRO A 3 -4.27 -17.24 -39.68
C PRO A 3 -4.66 -17.40 -38.20
N GLN A 4 -5.20 -18.58 -37.84
CA GLN A 4 -5.51 -18.90 -36.46
C GLN A 4 -4.27 -18.92 -35.56
N ALA A 5 -3.14 -19.47 -36.02
CA ALA A 5 -1.92 -19.52 -35.20
C ALA A 5 -1.42 -18.10 -34.83
N LYS A 6 -1.55 -17.12 -35.73
CA LYS A 6 -1.19 -15.72 -35.44
C LYS A 6 -2.11 -15.08 -34.39
N LEU A 7 -3.42 -15.39 -34.45
CA LEU A 7 -4.40 -14.87 -33.50
C LEU A 7 -4.14 -15.39 -32.07
N TRP A 8 -3.85 -16.70 -31.94
CA TRP A 8 -3.54 -17.32 -30.65
C TRP A 8 -2.24 -16.79 -30.04
N THR A 9 -1.18 -16.57 -30.84
CA THR A 9 0.07 -15.99 -30.33
C THR A 9 -0.13 -14.56 -29.82
N LEU A 10 -0.91 -13.73 -30.54
CA LEU A 10 -1.21 -12.35 -30.12
C LEU A 10 -2.02 -12.31 -28.82
N LEU A 11 -3.02 -13.19 -28.69
CA LEU A 11 -3.84 -13.27 -27.47
C LEU A 11 -2.99 -13.65 -26.25
N ALA A 12 -2.11 -14.64 -26.39
CA ALA A 12 -1.22 -15.06 -25.31
C ALA A 12 -0.25 -13.95 -24.87
N LEU A 13 0.29 -13.18 -25.82
CA LEU A 13 1.17 -12.04 -25.55
C LEU A 13 0.43 -10.92 -24.79
N MET A 14 -0.78 -10.58 -25.21
CA MET A 14 -1.59 -9.54 -24.57
C MET A 14 -1.98 -9.91 -23.13
N MET A 15 -2.41 -11.16 -22.89
CA MET A 15 -2.71 -11.64 -21.53
C MET A 15 -1.48 -11.60 -20.62
N SER A 16 -0.30 -11.95 -21.15
CA SER A 16 0.95 -11.91 -20.40
C SER A 16 1.36 -10.48 -20.04
N ALA A 17 1.17 -9.53 -20.96
CA ALA A 17 1.45 -8.11 -20.72
C ALA A 17 0.50 -7.50 -19.67
N LEU A 18 -0.79 -7.84 -19.72
CA LEU A 18 -1.81 -7.37 -18.78
C LEU A 18 -1.59 -7.92 -17.36
N THR A 19 -1.21 -9.19 -17.23
CA THR A 19 -0.88 -9.79 -15.93
C THR A 19 0.39 -9.18 -15.32
N LEU A 20 1.43 -8.94 -16.13
CA LEU A 20 2.65 -8.28 -15.67
C LEU A 20 2.40 -6.84 -15.19
N ALA A 21 1.53 -6.09 -15.87
CA ALA A 21 1.13 -4.76 -15.44
C ALA A 21 0.33 -4.78 -14.11
N GLY A 22 -0.46 -5.83 -13.87
CA GLY A 22 -1.26 -5.99 -12.65
C GLY A 22 -0.44 -6.35 -11.40
N CYS A 23 0.66 -7.09 -11.55
CA CYS A 23 1.41 -7.63 -10.40
C CYS A 23 2.33 -6.63 -9.67
N GLY A 24 2.43 -5.37 -10.11
CA GLY A 24 3.37 -4.42 -9.50
C GLY A 24 2.97 -2.94 -9.51
N HIS A 25 1.79 -2.57 -10.02
CA HIS A 25 1.45 -1.16 -10.21
C HIS A 25 0.61 -0.55 -9.06
N SER A 26 -0.06 -1.37 -8.26
CA SER A 26 -0.88 -0.90 -7.15
C SER A 26 -0.04 -0.87 -5.88
N GLY A 27 0.34 0.33 -5.42
CA GLY A 27 0.86 0.51 -4.07
C GLY A 27 -0.18 0.11 -3.01
N PRO A 28 0.23 -0.02 -1.73
CA PRO A 28 -0.72 -0.19 -0.64
C PRO A 28 -1.80 0.89 -0.71
N ALA A 29 -3.06 0.50 -0.52
CA ALA A 29 -4.19 1.41 -0.60
C ALA A 29 -5.11 1.22 0.59
N ASN A 30 -5.65 2.33 1.08
CA ASN A 30 -6.67 2.36 2.10
C ASN A 30 -7.98 1.80 1.54
N VAL A 31 -8.75 1.14 2.40
CA VAL A 31 -10.10 0.66 2.09
C VAL A 31 -11.07 1.19 3.14
N THR A 32 -12.35 1.25 2.78
CA THR A 32 -13.41 1.76 3.66
C THR A 32 -13.35 1.07 5.02
N GLY A 33 -13.27 1.86 6.10
CA GLY A 33 -13.33 1.38 7.48
C GLY A 33 -11.98 1.16 8.17
N VAL A 34 -10.86 1.04 7.45
CA VAL A 34 -9.54 0.84 8.09
C VAL A 34 -9.19 2.00 9.03
N ARG A 35 -9.41 3.24 8.57
CA ARG A 35 -9.21 4.44 9.40
C ARG A 35 -10.05 4.41 10.68
N ASN A 36 -11.27 3.90 10.61
CA ASN A 36 -12.16 3.85 11.78
C ASN A 36 -11.69 2.81 12.81
N VAL A 37 -11.10 1.70 12.35
CA VAL A 37 -10.55 0.66 13.24
C VAL A 37 -9.26 1.14 13.89
N LEU A 38 -8.37 1.79 13.12
CA LEU A 38 -7.07 2.23 13.64
C LEU A 38 -7.15 3.53 14.45
N GLY A 39 -8.10 4.41 14.14
CA GLY A 39 -8.20 5.73 14.77
C GLY A 39 -6.97 6.60 14.51
N THR A 40 -6.68 7.51 15.44
CA THR A 40 -5.57 8.48 15.35
C THR A 40 -4.69 8.50 16.60
N ASP A 41 -4.99 7.69 17.61
CA ASP A 41 -4.35 7.76 18.93
C ASP A 41 -2.84 7.45 18.92
N LEU A 42 -2.38 6.68 17.93
CA LEU A 42 -0.97 6.35 17.75
C LEU A 42 -0.17 7.41 16.99
N LEU A 43 -0.83 8.40 16.37
CA LEU A 43 -0.13 9.48 15.65
C LEU A 43 0.58 10.37 16.67
N GLY A 44 1.91 10.40 16.61
CA GLY A 44 2.75 11.15 17.57
C GLY A 44 2.90 10.49 18.94
N ALA A 45 2.32 9.30 19.15
CA ALA A 45 2.47 8.58 20.40
C ALA A 45 3.94 8.14 20.61
N ARG A 46 4.38 8.17 21.87
CA ARG A 46 5.67 7.65 22.29
C ARG A 46 5.51 6.32 23.01
N GLY A 47 6.24 5.31 22.55
CA GLY A 47 6.30 4.02 23.21
C GLY A 47 7.02 4.13 24.56
N ALA A 48 6.63 3.29 25.52
CA ALA A 48 7.29 3.22 26.82
C ALA A 48 8.74 2.71 26.70
N THR A 49 9.01 1.90 25.68
CA THR A 49 10.33 1.38 25.34
C THR A 49 10.65 1.62 23.87
N GLU A 50 11.92 1.50 23.48
CA GLU A 50 12.31 1.51 22.07
C GLU A 50 11.63 0.39 21.27
N ALA A 51 11.39 -0.77 21.89
CA ALA A 51 10.71 -1.87 21.24
C ALA A 51 9.25 -1.52 20.91
N ASP A 52 8.59 -0.77 21.79
CA ASP A 52 7.23 -0.27 21.58
C ASP A 52 7.22 0.85 20.55
N GLN A 53 8.18 1.77 20.61
CA GLN A 53 8.32 2.83 19.60
C GLN A 53 8.47 2.22 18.20
N ARG A 54 9.34 1.21 18.04
CA ARG A 54 9.49 0.50 16.75
C ARG A 54 8.20 -0.16 16.27
N LYS A 55 7.32 -0.62 17.16
CA LYS A 55 6.01 -1.18 16.78
C LYS A 55 5.07 -0.06 16.31
N ILE A 56 5.02 1.06 17.04
CA ILE A 56 4.21 2.24 16.70
C ILE A 56 4.66 2.78 15.33
N ASP A 57 5.96 3.03 15.15
CA ASP A 57 6.53 3.58 13.91
C ASP A 57 6.17 2.72 12.69
N ARG A 58 6.32 1.40 12.80
CA ARG A 58 5.95 0.49 11.70
C ARG A 58 4.47 0.52 11.37
N THR A 59 3.59 0.64 12.36
CA THR A 59 2.15 0.75 12.13
C THR A 59 1.82 2.06 11.41
N ILE A 60 2.37 3.18 11.89
CA ILE A 60 2.12 4.50 11.30
C ILE A 60 2.66 4.57 9.87
N VAL A 61 3.92 4.19 9.62
CA VAL A 61 4.54 4.24 8.29
C VAL A 61 3.75 3.43 7.27
N ARG A 62 3.25 2.25 7.64
CA ARG A 62 2.44 1.40 6.73
C ARG A 62 1.08 2.03 6.41
N GLY A 63 0.39 2.58 7.40
CA GLY A 63 -0.88 3.27 7.16
C GLY A 63 -0.71 4.55 6.34
N CYS A 64 0.37 5.30 6.58
CA CYS A 64 0.73 6.48 5.78
C CYS A 64 1.07 6.13 4.33
N ALA A 65 1.87 5.08 4.10
CA ALA A 65 2.14 4.57 2.76
C ALA A 65 0.87 4.10 2.05
N GLY A 66 -0.10 3.56 2.80
CA GLY A 66 -1.40 3.15 2.29
C GLY A 66 -2.45 4.25 2.16
N GLY A 67 -2.17 5.49 2.58
CA GLY A 67 -3.16 6.58 2.54
C GLY A 67 -4.32 6.43 3.53
N VAL A 68 -4.09 5.76 4.68
CA VAL A 68 -5.06 5.68 5.77
C VAL A 68 -5.26 7.05 6.45
N TRP A 69 -4.17 7.79 6.59
CA TRP A 69 -4.14 9.15 7.15
C TRP A 69 -3.67 10.16 6.09
N SER A 70 -4.00 11.43 6.31
CA SER A 70 -3.56 12.54 5.46
C SER A 70 -2.05 12.78 5.61
N LYS A 71 -1.47 13.55 4.67
CA LYS A 71 -0.05 13.94 4.75
C LYS A 71 0.25 14.73 6.04
N ASP A 72 -0.66 15.58 6.46
CA ASP A 72 -0.50 16.40 7.67
C ASP A 72 -0.54 15.55 8.94
N GLU A 73 -1.44 14.56 8.97
CA GLU A 73 -1.51 13.57 10.05
C GLU A 73 -0.23 12.73 10.12
N CYS A 74 0.28 12.28 8.97
CA CYS A 74 1.52 11.53 8.89
C CYS A 74 2.74 12.34 9.33
N ALA A 75 2.77 13.64 9.07
CA ALA A 75 3.86 14.53 9.49
C ALA A 75 3.96 14.69 11.02
N ILE A 76 2.93 14.29 11.80
CA ILE A 76 2.98 14.32 13.27
C ILE A 76 4.05 13.34 13.79
N HIS A 77 4.31 12.25 13.08
CA HIS A 77 5.30 11.24 13.47
C HIS A 77 6.74 11.78 13.47
N ASP A 78 7.05 12.73 12.58
CA ASP A 78 8.39 13.33 12.44
C ASP A 78 8.64 14.49 13.42
N LYS A 79 7.61 14.95 14.13
CA LYS A 79 7.73 16.07 15.05
C LYS A 79 8.37 15.59 16.37
N LYS A 80 9.48 16.23 16.72
CA LYS A 80 10.21 16.00 17.97
C LYS A 80 9.50 16.63 19.16
#